data_AF-A0AAP9XZN9-F1
#
_entry.id   AF-A0AAP9XZN9-F1
#
_cell.length_a   1.000
_cell.length_b   1.000
_cell.length_c   1.000
_cell.angle_alpha   90.00
_cell.angle_beta   90.00
_cell.angle_gamma   90.00
#
_symmetry.space_group_name_H-M   'P 1'
#
loop_
_entity.id
_entity.type
_entity.pdbx_description
1 polymer ?
#
loop_
_entity_poly.entity_id
_entity_poly.type
_entity_poly.pdbx_seq_one_letter_code
_entity_poly.pdbx_strand_id
1 'polypeptide(L)' 'MEAESYKGYQIWGHAILQQDEIMRPDRYAASGTITRNNRLVEASSVLGVFDTDEEARLAGLEWARAWVDSHG' A
#
# COMPACT_ATOMS: atom_id res chain seq x y z
N MET A 1 10.19 1.14 -5.18
CA MET A 1 8.83 1.66 -4.96
C MET A 1 8.79 3.10 -5.44
N GLU A 2 7.91 3.41 -6.39
CA GLU A 2 7.69 4.77 -6.90
C GLU A 2 6.27 5.20 -6.54
N ALA A 3 6.08 6.50 -6.31
CA ALA A 3 4.76 7.08 -6.08
C ALA A 3 4.02 7.24 -7.40
N GLU A 4 2.73 6.95 -7.41
CA GLU A 4 1.87 7.31 -8.54
C GLU A 4 1.14 8.63 -8.25
N SER A 5 1.03 9.47 -9.27
CA SER A 5 0.22 10.69 -9.20
C SER A 5 -1.21 10.35 -9.57
N TYR A 6 -2.17 10.54 -8.66
CA TYR A 6 -3.58 10.25 -8.88
C TYR A 6 -4.47 11.40 -8.37
N LYS A 7 -5.23 12.05 -9.27
CA LYS A 7 -6.13 13.18 -8.95
C LYS A 7 -5.49 14.30 -8.08
N GLY A 8 -4.19 14.56 -8.27
CA GLY A 8 -3.45 15.56 -7.49
C GLY A 8 -2.95 15.08 -6.13
N TYR A 9 -3.15 13.80 -5.80
CA TYR A 9 -2.51 13.09 -4.71
C TYR A 9 -1.32 12.27 -5.22
N GLN A 10 -0.40 11.96 -4.33
CA GLN A 10 0.65 10.96 -4.51
C GLN A 10 0.22 9.71 -3.75
N ILE A 11 0.06 8.58 -4.44
CA ILE A 11 -0.35 7.31 -3.86
C ILE A 11 0.82 6.33 -3.87
N TRP A 12 0.88 5.48 -2.85
CA TRP A 12 1.95 4.52 -2.65
C TRP A 12 1.34 3.18 -2.26
N GLY A 13 1.83 2.12 -2.88
CA GLY A 13 1.62 0.75 -2.42
C GLY A 13 2.86 0.24 -1.71
N HIS A 14 2.66 -0.40 -0.58
CA HIS A 14 3.72 -0.97 0.24
C HIS A 14 3.52 -2.48 0.37
N ALA A 15 4.62 -3.19 0.17
CA ALA A 15 4.75 -4.60 0.48
C ALA A 15 5.72 -4.75 1.64
N ILE A 16 5.20 -5.15 2.80
CA ILE A 16 5.97 -5.30 4.02
C ILE A 16 6.18 -6.79 4.25
N LEU A 17 7.41 -7.27 4.10
CA LEU A 17 7.74 -8.66 4.35
C LEU A 17 7.47 -9.01 5.82
N GLN A 18 6.53 -9.93 6.05
CA GLN A 18 6.32 -10.61 7.32
C GLN A 18 7.15 -11.88 7.36
N GLN A 19 8.38 -11.75 7.86
CA GLN A 19 9.16 -12.90 8.30
C GLN A 19 8.65 -13.34 9.67
N ASP A 20 7.82 -14.37 9.70
CA ASP A 20 7.58 -15.14 10.92
C ASP A 20 8.80 -16.05 11.13
N GLU A 21 9.39 -16.05 12.33
CA GLU A 21 10.62 -16.80 12.68
C GLU A 21 10.50 -18.33 12.51
N ILE A 22 9.34 -18.84 12.11
CA ILE A 22 9.01 -20.26 12.03
C ILE A 22 8.62 -20.64 10.60
N MET A 23 9.59 -21.04 9.76
CA MET A 23 9.45 -21.81 8.50
C MET A 23 8.12 -21.63 7.72
N ARG A 24 7.62 -20.41 7.57
CA ARG A 24 6.48 -20.09 6.70
C ARG A 24 7.03 -19.52 5.39
N PRO A 25 6.33 -19.74 4.26
CA PRO A 25 6.65 -19.03 3.03
C PRO A 25 6.63 -17.52 3.31
N ASP A 26 7.55 -16.79 2.67
CA ASP A 26 7.59 -15.34 2.76
C ASP A 26 6.23 -14.76 2.40
N ARG A 27 5.67 -13.97 3.32
CA ARG A 27 4.37 -13.35 3.17
C ARG A 27 4.50 -11.85 3.26
N TYR A 28 3.75 -11.13 2.45
CA TYR A 28 3.85 -9.69 2.33
C TYR A 28 2.56 -9.03 2.80
N ALA A 29 2.63 -8.26 3.87
CA ALA A 29 1.53 -7.40 4.29
C ALA A 29 1.41 -6.21 3.32
N ALA A 30 0.21 -6.00 2.80
CA ALA A 30 -0.12 -4.86 1.96
C ALA A 30 -0.50 -3.64 2.81
N SER A 31 -0.02 -2.47 2.43
CA SER A 31 -0.46 -1.19 2.98
C SER A 31 -0.41 -0.12 1.89
N GLY A 32 -1.28 0.89 1.97
CA GLY A 32 -1.30 2.03 1.08
C GLY A 32 -1.03 3.33 1.83
N THR A 33 -0.29 4.25 1.21
CA THR A 33 -0.07 5.60 1.75
C THR A 33 -0.48 6.65 0.74
N ILE A 34 -1.12 7.72 1.20
CA ILE A 34 -1.55 8.84 0.37
C ILE A 34 -0.90 10.09 0.91
N THR A 35 -0.19 10.81 0.05
CA THR A 35 0.41 12.10 0.37
C THR A 35 -0.06 13.16 -0.62
N ARG A 36 -0.05 14.43 -0.21
CA ARG A 36 -0.35 15.57 -1.06
C ARG A 36 0.54 16.73 -0.64
N ASN A 37 1.21 17.37 -1.60
CA ASN A 37 2.17 18.44 -1.33
C ASN A 37 3.23 18.03 -0.28
N ASN A 38 3.80 16.84 -0.41
CA ASN A 38 4.76 16.25 0.54
C ASN A 38 4.25 16.06 1.98
N ARG A 39 2.94 16.15 2.21
CA ARG A 39 2.32 15.88 3.52
C ARG A 39 1.52 14.59 3.48
N LEU A 40 1.64 13.77 4.53
CA LEU A 40 0.79 12.60 4.72
C LEU A 40 -0.68 13.03 4.85
N VAL A 41 -1.53 12.47 4.00
CA VAL A 41 -2.98 12.66 4.03
C VAL A 41 -3.61 11.51 4.81
N GLU A 42 -3.32 10.27 4.41
CA GLU A 42 -3.84 9.06 5.04
C GLU A 42 -2.88 7.89 4.82
N ALA A 43 -2.87 6.95 5.76
CA ALA A 43 -2.18 5.67 5.62
C ALA A 43 -3.09 4.52 6.04
N SER A 44 -3.14 3.47 5.22
CA SER A 44 -3.89 2.28 5.56
C SER A 44 -3.14 1.46 6.62
N SER A 45 -3.91 0.80 7.47
CA SER A 45 -3.42 -0.39 8.17
C SER A 45 -3.15 -1.54 7.19
N VAL A 46 -2.73 -2.69 7.70
CA VAL A 46 -2.53 -3.89 6.87
C VAL A 46 -3.85 -4.26 6.19
N LEU A 47 -3.87 -4.19 4.86
CA LEU A 47 -5.03 -4.49 4.02
C LEU A 47 -5.25 -5.99 3.84
N GLY A 48 -4.17 -6.75 3.96
CA GLY A 48 -4.14 -8.18 3.75
C GLY A 48 -2.71 -8.67 3.69
N VAL A 49 -2.56 -9.99 3.61
CA VAL A 49 -1.27 -10.65 3.48
C VAL A 49 -1.27 -11.44 2.17
N PHE A 50 -0.25 -11.23 1.36
CA PHE A 50 -0.10 -11.77 0.01
C PHE A 50 1.16 -12.64 -0.08
N ASP A 51 1.20 -13.53 -1.06
CA ASP A 51 2.35 -14.42 -1.25
C ASP A 51 3.50 -13.73 -1.99
N THR A 52 3.21 -12.63 -2.69
CA THR A 52 4.22 -11.85 -3.43
C THR A 52 4.23 -10.38 -3.01
N ASP A 53 5.39 -9.73 -3.16
CA ASP A 53 5.54 -8.30 -2.90
C ASP A 53 4.72 -7.47 -3.90
N GLU A 54 4.66 -7.92 -5.15
CA GLU A 54 3.92 -7.19 -6.19
C GLU A 54 2.41 -7.17 -5.92
N GLU A 55 1.82 -8.30 -5.52
CA GLU A 55 0.39 -8.33 -5.14
C GLU A 55 0.10 -7.43 -3.94
N ALA A 56 0.97 -7.45 -2.92
CA ALA A 56 0.80 -6.58 -1.76
C ALA A 56 0.90 -5.10 -2.13
N ARG A 57 1.85 -4.76 -3.02
CA ARG A 57 2.03 -3.40 -3.53
C ARG A 57 0.83 -2.95 -4.34
N LEU A 58 0.34 -3.78 -5.26
CA LEU A 58 -0.83 -3.48 -6.09
C LEU A 58 -2.08 -3.30 -5.22
N ALA A 59 -2.29 -4.16 -4.21
CA ALA A 59 -3.40 -4.00 -3.27
C ALA A 59 -3.34 -2.67 -2.50
N GLY A 60 -2.13 -2.24 -2.07
CA GLY A 60 -1.92 -0.94 -1.45
C GLY A 60 -2.24 0.24 -2.36
N LEU A 61 -1.85 0.17 -3.63
CA LEU A 61 -2.17 1.19 -4.65
C LEU A 61 -3.67 1.25 -4.95
N GLU A 62 -4.32 0.10 -5.12
CA GLU A 62 -5.75 0.02 -5.41
C GLU A 62 -6.57 0.59 -4.24
N TRP A 63 -6.20 0.27 -3.00
CA TRP A 63 -6.83 0.90 -1.83
C TRP A 63 -6.64 2.41 -1.82
N ALA A 64 -5.44 2.89 -2.12
CA ALA A 64 -5.14 4.32 -2.14
C ALA A 64 -5.96 5.06 -3.22
N ARG A 65 -6.13 4.45 -4.40
CA ARG A 65 -7.01 4.94 -5.46
C ARG A 65 -8.46 5.00 -5.01
N ALA A 66 -8.97 3.91 -4.43
CA ALA A 66 -10.35 3.83 -3.93
C ALA A 66 -10.62 4.85 -2.81
N TRP A 67 -9.66 5.09 -1.92
CA TRP A 67 -9.78 6.11 -0.89
C TRP A 67 -9.88 7.50 -1.50
N VAL A 68 -8.99 7.84 -2.46
CA VAL A 68 -9.03 9.12 -3.17
C VAL A 68 -10.34 9.28 -3.94
N ASP A 69 -10.87 8.22 -4.53
CA ASP A 69 -12.17 8.27 -5.23
C ASP A 69 -13.34 8.51 -4.27
N SER A 70 -13.22 8.06 -3.02
CA SER A 70 -14.27 8.21 -2.01
C SER A 70 -14.20 9.55 -1.25
N HIS A 71 -13.02 10.18 -1.18
CA HIS A 71 -12.78 11.39 -0.36
C HIS A 71 -12.32 12.62 -1.17
N GLY A 72 -12.00 12.45 -2.46
CA GLY A 72 -11.42 13.47 -3.33
C GLY A 72 -12.42 14.31 -4.10
#